data_AF-A0A7X3FEX6-F1
#
_entry.id   AF-A0A7X3FEX6-F1
#
_cell.length_a   1.000
_cell.length_b   1.000
_cell.length_c   1.000
_cell.angle_alpha   90.00
_cell.angle_beta   90.00
_cell.angle_gamma   90.00
#
_symmetry.space_group_name_H-M   'P 1'
#
loop_
_entity.id
_entity.type
_entity.pdbx_description
1 polymer ?
#
loop_
_entity_poly.entity_id
_entity_poly.type
_entity_poly.pdbx_seq_one_letter_code
_entity_poly.pdbx_strand_id
1 'polypeptide(L)'
;MSSNALYWLFTLLAFGITLLMGFVLMRRTKKLWLSFGISTLFNTLMTVVVCVWWAKVTDDSYKVLFYNMFYLLGYVNVIIIDFFALLSMRKKSEGPVKARKKTYEEEYGDS
;
A
#
# COMPACT_ATOMS: atom_id res chain seq x y z
N MET A 1 -15.04 -22.75 -11.17
CA MET A 1 -15.35 -21.43 -10.55
C MET A 1 -15.61 -20.43 -11.66
N SER A 2 -16.57 -19.52 -11.51
CA SER A 2 -16.81 -18.46 -12.52
C SER A 2 -15.54 -17.63 -12.72
N SER A 3 -15.17 -17.30 -13.97
CA SER A 3 -14.00 -16.47 -14.30
C SER A 3 -13.95 -15.16 -13.49
N ASN A 4 -15.13 -14.63 -13.15
CA ASN A 4 -15.31 -13.45 -12.32
C ASN A 4 -14.77 -13.64 -10.89
N ALA A 5 -14.92 -14.82 -10.29
CA ALA A 5 -14.48 -15.08 -8.92
C ALA A 5 -12.94 -15.12 -8.82
N LEU A 6 -12.27 -15.66 -9.84
CA LEU A 6 -10.81 -15.66 -9.94
C LEU A 6 -10.26 -14.23 -10.06
N TYR A 7 -10.90 -13.38 -10.87
CA TYR A 7 -10.50 -11.98 -11.02
C TYR A 7 -10.51 -11.23 -9.68
N TRP A 8 -11.63 -11.31 -8.94
CA TRP A 8 -11.75 -10.64 -7.65
C TRP A 8 -10.78 -11.18 -6.60
N LEU A 9 -10.50 -12.50 -6.63
CA LEU A 9 -9.52 -13.11 -5.75
C LEU A 9 -8.11 -12.57 -6.02
N PHE A 10 -7.68 -12.52 -7.29
CA PHE A 10 -6.38 -11.94 -7.66
C PHE A 10 -6.30 -10.45 -7.33
N THR A 11 -7.39 -9.72 -7.51
CA THR A 11 -7.49 -8.29 -7.17
C THR A 11 -7.28 -8.06 -5.67
N LEU A 12 -7.98 -8.81 -4.83
CA LEU A 12 -7.82 -8.76 -3.38
C LEU A 12 -6.40 -9.13 -2.94
N LEU A 13 -5.82 -10.16 -3.57
CA LEU A 13 -4.46 -10.61 -3.28
C LEU A 13 -3.41 -9.55 -3.63
N ALA A 14 -3.52 -8.95 -4.82
CA ALA A 14 -2.63 -7.90 -5.28
C ALA A 14 -2.66 -6.69 -4.32
N PHE A 15 -3.86 -6.21 -3.97
CA PHE A 15 -4.02 -5.10 -3.04
C PHE A 15 -3.53 -5.43 -1.62
N GLY A 16 -3.82 -6.65 -1.13
CA GLY A 16 -3.34 -7.10 0.18
C GLY A 16 -1.81 -7.16 0.26
N ILE A 17 -1.14 -7.68 -0.77
CA ILE A 17 0.32 -7.74 -0.82
C ILE A 17 0.93 -6.34 -0.85
N THR A 18 0.36 -5.43 -1.65
CA THR A 18 0.83 -4.03 -1.71
C THR A 18 0.82 -3.36 -0.33
N LEU A 19 -0.28 -3.50 0.42
CA LEU A 19 -0.40 -2.91 1.76
C LEU A 19 0.59 -3.53 2.76
N LEU A 20 0.75 -4.86 2.72
CA LEU A 20 1.75 -5.55 3.53
C LEU A 20 3.17 -5.09 3.21
N MET A 21 3.48 -4.88 1.94
CA MET A 21 4.79 -4.44 1.50
C MET A 21 5.12 -3.03 2.04
N GLY A 22 4.16 -2.10 1.98
CA GLY A 22 4.33 -0.76 2.57
C GLY A 22 4.53 -0.78 4.06
N PHE A 23 3.78 -1.61 4.76
CA PHE A 23 3.94 -1.80 6.20
C PHE A 23 5.34 -2.34 6.58
N VAL A 24 5.84 -3.33 5.85
CA VAL A 24 7.17 -3.93 6.09
C VAL A 24 8.29 -2.93 5.79
N LEU A 25 8.18 -2.18 4.69
CA LEU A 25 9.16 -1.17 4.30
C LEU A 25 9.24 -0.02 5.32
N MET A 26 8.09 0.43 5.84
CA MET A 26 8.03 1.47 6.86
C MET A 26 8.70 1.04 8.16
N ARG A 27 8.52 -0.22 8.58
CA ARG A 27 9.21 -0.78 9.75
C ARG A 27 10.73 -0.76 9.60
N ARG A 28 11.27 -0.98 8.39
CA ARG A 28 12.71 -1.03 8.15
C ARG A 28 13.33 0.34 7.91
N THR A 29 12.72 1.17 7.08
CA THR A 29 13.36 2.41 6.60
C THR A 29 13.05 3.64 7.46
N LYS A 30 11.95 3.63 8.22
CA LYS A 30 11.40 4.80 8.96
C LYS A 30 11.21 6.07 8.10
N LYS A 31 11.36 5.97 6.77
CA LYS A 31 11.22 7.05 5.81
C LYS A 31 9.88 6.86 5.10
N LEU A 32 8.93 7.73 5.45
CA LEU A 32 7.55 7.68 4.96
C LEU A 32 7.49 7.78 3.44
N TRP A 33 8.15 8.79 2.86
CA TRP A 33 8.16 9.02 1.42
C TRP A 33 8.77 7.87 0.60
N LEU A 34 9.84 7.24 1.12
CA LEU A 34 10.46 6.09 0.46
C LEU A 34 9.56 4.86 0.52
N SER A 35 8.98 4.58 1.69
CA SER A 35 8.08 3.44 1.87
C SER A 35 6.81 3.58 1.03
N PHE A 36 6.23 4.78 1.00
CA PHE A 36 5.06 5.10 0.19
C PHE A 36 5.36 5.02 -1.31
N GLY A 37 6.49 5.56 -1.76
CA GLY A 37 6.90 5.53 -3.16
C GLY A 37 7.10 4.10 -3.67
N ILE A 38 7.79 3.25 -2.91
CA ILE A 38 8.03 1.85 -3.28
C ILE A 38 6.72 1.05 -3.29
N SER A 39 5.83 1.29 -2.31
CA SER A 39 4.54 0.60 -2.24
C SER A 39 3.61 1.00 -3.37
N THR A 40 3.58 2.29 -3.70
CA THR A 40 2.82 2.81 -4.84
C THR A 40 3.37 2.22 -6.14
N LEU A 41 4.70 2.19 -6.33
CA LEU A 41 5.32 1.59 -7.50
C LEU A 41 4.97 0.10 -7.64
N PHE A 42 5.03 -0.64 -6.53
CA PHE A 42 4.63 -2.04 -6.51
C PHE A 42 3.14 -2.22 -6.82
N ASN A 43 2.28 -1.38 -6.27
CA ASN A 43 0.85 -1.36 -6.58
C ASN A 43 0.61 -1.15 -8.08
N THR A 44 1.31 -0.19 -8.68
CA THR A 44 1.21 0.13 -10.11
C THR A 44 1.64 -1.07 -10.95
N LEU A 45 2.77 -1.70 -10.63
CA LEU A 45 3.25 -2.89 -11.34
C LEU A 45 2.23 -4.04 -11.28
N MET A 46 1.72 -4.34 -10.08
CA MET A 46 0.71 -5.39 -9.91
C MET A 46 -0.58 -5.06 -10.68
N THR A 47 -0.98 -3.79 -10.69
CA THR A 47 -2.15 -3.32 -11.44
C THR A 47 -1.98 -3.54 -12.93
N VAL A 48 -0.83 -3.17 -13.50
CA VAL A 48 -0.54 -3.37 -14.92
C VAL A 48 -0.54 -4.86 -15.25
N VAL A 49 0.09 -5.70 -14.43
CA VAL A 49 0.14 -7.15 -14.65
C VAL A 49 -1.26 -7.76 -14.64
N VAL A 50 -2.11 -7.40 -13.67
CA VAL A 50 -3.49 -7.94 -13.59
C VAL A 50 -4.34 -7.45 -14.77
N CYS A 51 -4.25 -6.16 -15.14
CA CYS A 51 -4.98 -5.62 -16.31
C CYS A 51 -4.56 -6.31 -17.62
N VAL A 52 -3.26 -6.52 -17.83
CA VAL A 52 -2.73 -7.19 -19.04
C VAL A 52 -3.14 -8.66 -19.05
N TRP A 53 -3.04 -9.36 -17.91
CA TRP A 53 -3.46 -10.75 -17.79
C TRP A 53 -4.96 -10.90 -18.05
N TRP A 54 -5.79 -10.04 -17.46
CA TRP A 54 -7.24 -10.08 -17.63
C TRP A 54 -7.68 -9.85 -19.08
N ALA A 55 -7.02 -8.91 -19.77
CA ALA A 55 -7.23 -8.66 -21.19
C ALA A 55 -6.83 -9.85 -22.08
N LYS A 56 -5.96 -10.74 -21.62
CA LYS A 56 -5.57 -11.97 -22.34
C LYS A 56 -6.50 -13.15 -22.09
N VAL A 57 -7.15 -13.20 -20.93
CA VAL A 57 -8.02 -14.31 -20.51
C VAL A 57 -9.47 -14.09 -20.96
N THR A 58 -9.88 -12.85 -21.22
CA THR A 58 -11.27 -12.50 -21.53
C THR A 58 -11.39 -11.97 -22.96
N ASP A 59 -12.14 -12.67 -23.82
CA ASP A 59 -12.42 -12.25 -25.20
C ASP A 59 -13.47 -11.11 -25.30
N ASP A 60 -14.20 -10.86 -24.21
CA ASP A 60 -15.26 -9.84 -24.16
C ASP A 60 -14.72 -8.47 -23.73
N SER A 61 -14.53 -7.58 -24.71
CA SER A 61 -14.01 -6.22 -24.51
C SER A 61 -14.81 -5.37 -23.51
N TYR A 62 -16.13 -5.56 -23.42
CA TYR A 62 -16.95 -4.82 -22.45
C TYR A 62 -16.66 -5.24 -21.01
N LYS A 63 -16.47 -6.55 -20.80
CA LYS A 63 -16.09 -7.07 -19.48
C LYS A 63 -14.70 -6.57 -19.09
N VAL A 64 -13.73 -6.61 -20.01
CA VAL A 64 -12.37 -6.11 -19.73
C VAL A 64 -12.38 -4.65 -19.29
N LEU A 65 -13.09 -3.78 -20.02
CA LEU A 65 -13.23 -2.36 -19.66
C LEU A 65 -13.90 -2.16 -18.29
N PHE A 66 -15.02 -2.84 -18.05
CA PHE A 66 -15.77 -2.71 -16.81
C PHE A 66 -14.92 -3.13 -15.60
N TYR A 67 -14.29 -4.30 -15.66
CA TYR A 67 -13.46 -4.83 -14.59
C TYR A 67 -12.21 -3.95 -14.34
N ASN A 68 -11.54 -3.49 -15.40
CA ASN A 68 -10.38 -2.62 -15.28
C ASN A 68 -10.73 -1.26 -14.65
N MET A 69 -11.94 -0.73 -14.92
CA MET A 69 -12.40 0.52 -14.31
C MET A 69 -12.59 0.38 -12.80
N PHE A 70 -13.22 -0.71 -12.33
CA PHE A 70 -13.32 -1.00 -10.90
C PHE A 70 -11.96 -1.25 -10.25
N TYR A 71 -11.04 -1.88 -10.98
CA TYR A 71 -9.68 -2.07 -10.52
C TYR A 71 -8.94 -0.75 -10.33
N LEU A 72 -9.12 0.20 -11.26
CA LEU A 72 -8.55 1.54 -11.17
C LEU A 72 -9.10 2.30 -9.96
N LEU A 73 -10.40 2.19 -9.68
CA LEU A 73 -10.99 2.73 -8.46
C LEU A 73 -10.37 2.10 -7.20
N GLY A 74 -10.21 0.77 -7.18
CA GLY A 74 -9.52 0.06 -6.10
C GLY A 74 -8.06 0.53 -5.91
N TYR A 75 -7.34 0.71 -7.01
CA TYR A 75 -5.96 1.20 -7.02
C TYR A 75 -5.83 2.56 -6.32
N VAL A 76 -6.69 3.53 -6.67
CA VAL A 76 -6.69 4.86 -6.03
C VAL A 76 -7.02 4.75 -4.54
N ASN A 77 -7.99 3.92 -4.16
CA ASN A 77 -8.34 3.68 -2.76
C ASN A 77 -7.16 3.11 -1.96
N VAL A 78 -6.44 2.13 -2.53
CA VAL A 78 -5.27 1.54 -1.88
C VAL A 78 -4.17 2.57 -1.65
N ILE A 79 -3.91 3.47 -2.61
CA ILE A 79 -2.94 4.55 -2.43
C ILE A 79 -3.32 5.46 -1.26
N ILE A 80 -4.60 5.83 -1.17
CA ILE A 80 -5.10 6.69 -0.09
C ILE A 80 -4.93 5.98 1.27
N ILE A 81 -5.37 4.71 1.36
CA ILE A 81 -5.27 3.91 2.59
C ILE A 81 -3.80 3.73 3.00
N ASP A 82 -2.92 3.38 2.07
CA ASP A 82 -1.50 3.19 2.32
C ASP A 82 -0.85 4.49 2.82
N PHE A 83 -1.17 5.63 2.20
CA PHE A 83 -0.71 6.94 2.64
C PHE A 83 -1.13 7.25 4.09
N PHE A 84 -2.40 7.06 4.43
CA PHE A 84 -2.91 7.29 5.78
C PHE A 84 -2.33 6.31 6.80
N ALA A 85 -2.16 5.03 6.43
CA ALA A 85 -1.55 4.01 7.28
C ALA A 85 -0.11 4.37 7.63
N LEU A 86 0.70 4.74 6.63
CA LEU A 86 2.09 5.16 6.81
C LEU A 86 2.21 6.45 7.62
N LEU A 87 1.33 7.43 7.41
CA LEU A 87 1.26 8.65 8.23
C LEU A 87 0.95 8.35 9.70
N SER A 88 -0.01 7.47 9.96
CA SER A 88 -0.37 7.05 11.32
C SER A 88 0.82 6.37 12.02
N MET A 89 1.55 5.50 11.31
CA MET A 89 2.75 4.83 11.83
C MET A 89 3.88 5.80 12.16
N ARG A 90 4.11 6.83 11.34
CA ARG A 90 5.11 7.87 11.61
C ARG A 90 4.79 8.66 12.88
N LYS A 91 3.54 9.12 13.04
CA LYS A 91 3.10 9.82 14.27
C LYS A 91 3.34 8.97 15.52
N LYS A 92 3.12 7.65 15.45
CA LYS A 92 3.40 6.73 16.56
C LYS A 92 4.90 6.60 16.87
N SER A 93 5.77 6.66 15.86
CA SER A 93 7.23 6.60 16.04
C SER A 93 7.85 7.90 16.54
N GLU A 94 7.24 9.05 16.26
CA GLU A 94 7.65 10.38 16.75
C GLU A 94 6.92 10.79 18.05
N GLY A 95 5.98 9.97 18.52
CA GLY A 95 5.15 10.21 19.70
C GLY A 95 5.93 10.34 21.03
N PRO A 96 5.22 10.63 22.14
CA PRO A 96 5.71 11.27 23.38
C PRO A 96 6.86 10.53 24.10
N VAL A 97 7.23 9.34 23.68
CA VAL A 97 8.39 8.58 24.16
C VAL A 97 9.71 9.22 23.72
N LYS A 98 9.82 9.69 22.47
CA LYS A 98 11.01 10.44 22.02
C LYS A 98 11.09 11.82 22.65
N ALA A 99 9.94 12.51 22.76
CA ALA A 99 9.85 13.79 23.45
C ALA A 99 10.25 13.65 24.93
N ARG A 100 9.72 12.65 25.64
CA ARG A 100 10.13 12.36 27.02
C ARG A 100 11.59 11.99 27.14
N LYS A 101 12.14 11.14 26.28
CA LYS A 101 13.58 10.84 26.31
C LYS A 101 14.45 12.09 26.16
N LYS A 102 14.09 12.97 25.23
CA LYS A 102 14.80 14.24 25.01
C LYS A 102 14.71 15.15 26.23
N THR A 103 13.53 15.24 26.85
CA THR A 103 13.35 15.97 28.12
C THR A 103 14.18 15.35 29.26
N TYR A 104 14.19 14.03 29.44
CA TYR A 104 15.01 13.39 30.47
C TYR A 104 16.51 13.57 30.23
N GLU A 105 16.98 13.52 28.98
CA GLU A 105 18.38 13.77 28.64
C GLU A 105 18.77 15.26 28.81
N GLU A 106 17.84 16.20 28.55
CA GLU A 106 18.06 17.64 28.79
C GLU A 106 17.96 18.02 30.29
N GLU A 107 17.15 17.30 31.07
CA GLU A 107 16.85 17.61 32.47
C GLU A 107 17.72 16.81 33.47
N TYR A 108 18.26 15.65 33.06
CA TYR A 108 19.07 14.75 33.89
C TYR A 108 20.32 14.18 33.20
N GLY A 109 20.60 14.54 31.94
CA GLY A 109 21.79 14.08 31.22
C GLY A 109 23.01 14.93 31.53
N ASP A 110 23.64 14.69 32.67
CA ASP A 110 24.97 15.21 33.00
C ASP A 110 25.91 14.03 33.28
N SER A 111 26.82 13.76 32.35
CA SER A 111 28.11 13.04 32.45
C SER A 111 28.87 13.17 31.14
#